data_AF-A0A3L6RJB0-F1
#
_entry.id   AF-A0A3L6RJB0-F1
#
_cell.length_a   1.000
_cell.length_b   1.000
_cell.length_c   1.000
_cell.angle_alpha   90.00
_cell.angle_beta   90.00
_cell.angle_gamma   90.00
#
_symmetry.space_group_name_H-M   'P 1'
#
loop_
_entity.id
_entity.type
_entity.pdbx_description
1 polymer ?
#
loop_
_entity_poly.entity_id
_entity_poly.type
_entity_poly.pdbx_seq_one_letter_code
_entity_poly.pdbx_strand_id
1 'polypeptide(L)'
;MKKQLRQNRKEMLSYTQKGVVGMNLCSFWNYPFSSSSADVAATQRSLDFMIGWIAGSRLPKFTKEQSEMIRGTADFIGINHYTSVYVSVRSNSADTGLRDYNGDMAATFRGKFHLECKQAISVDMT
;
A
#
# COMPACT_ATOMS: atom_id res chain seq x y z
N MET A 1 -25.54 -17.66 -1.13
CA MET A 1 -24.79 -17.95 -2.38
C MET A 1 -23.32 -17.49 -2.35
N LYS A 2 -22.99 -16.22 -2.06
CA LYS A 2 -21.58 -15.72 -2.07
C LYS A 2 -20.66 -16.33 -0.99
N LYS A 3 -21.17 -16.62 0.22
CA LYS A 3 -20.40 -17.32 1.27
C LYS A 3 -20.00 -18.75 0.86
N GLN A 4 -20.89 -19.45 0.14
CA GLN A 4 -20.62 -20.78 -0.41
C GLN A 4 -19.47 -20.75 -1.44
N LEU A 5 -19.47 -19.75 -2.33
CA LEU A 5 -18.41 -19.60 -3.35
C LEU A 5 -17.02 -19.37 -2.75
N ARG A 6 -16.93 -18.63 -1.63
CA ARG A 6 -15.67 -18.39 -0.90
C ARG A 6 -15.14 -19.67 -0.26
N GLN A 7 -16.03 -20.42 0.38
CA GLN A 7 -15.70 -21.71 1.00
C GLN A 7 -15.24 -22.70 -0.07
N ASN A 8 -16.00 -22.80 -1.18
CA ASN A 8 -15.67 -23.66 -2.31
C ASN A 8 -14.34 -23.29 -2.98
N ARG A 9 -13.97 -22.00 -3.07
CA ARG A 9 -12.68 -21.59 -3.67
C ARG A 9 -11.49 -22.00 -2.81
N LYS A 10 -11.57 -21.77 -1.50
CA LYS A 10 -10.51 -22.16 -0.55
C LYS A 10 -10.38 -23.69 -0.47
N GLU A 11 -11.52 -24.38 -0.42
CA GLU A 11 -11.56 -25.84 -0.42
C GLU A 11 -11.03 -26.43 -1.74
N MET A 12 -11.42 -25.90 -2.90
CA MET A 12 -10.87 -26.36 -4.19
C MET A 12 -9.36 -26.17 -4.29
N LEU A 13 -8.85 -24.97 -3.95
CA LEU A 13 -7.42 -24.71 -3.93
C LEU A 13 -6.74 -25.69 -2.98
N SER A 14 -7.13 -25.71 -1.70
CA SER A 14 -6.54 -26.60 -0.69
C SER A 14 -6.61 -28.09 -1.06
N TYR A 15 -7.65 -28.55 -1.79
CA TYR A 15 -7.87 -29.96 -2.10
C TYR A 15 -7.13 -30.43 -3.36
N THR A 16 -6.93 -29.57 -4.37
CA THR A 16 -6.25 -29.95 -5.64
C THR A 16 -4.82 -29.45 -5.75
N GLN A 17 -4.49 -28.30 -5.15
CA GLN A 17 -3.17 -27.67 -5.21
C GLN A 17 -2.88 -27.02 -3.85
N LYS A 18 -1.95 -27.57 -3.06
CA LYS A 18 -1.46 -27.00 -1.77
C LYS A 18 -0.76 -25.63 -1.93
N GLY A 19 -1.15 -24.84 -2.92
CA GLY A 19 -0.64 -23.52 -3.23
C GLY A 19 -1.28 -22.45 -2.36
N VAL A 20 -0.50 -21.41 -2.13
CA VAL A 20 -0.89 -20.19 -1.43
C VAL A 20 -1.12 -19.08 -2.45
N VAL A 21 -2.11 -18.21 -2.21
CA VAL A 21 -2.44 -17.09 -3.11
C VAL A 21 -2.14 -15.79 -2.37
N GLY A 22 -1.23 -14.99 -2.90
CA GLY A 22 -0.87 -13.69 -2.33
C GLY A 22 -1.13 -12.51 -3.27
N MET A 23 -0.92 -11.31 -2.75
CA MET A 23 -0.89 -10.07 -3.51
C MET A 23 0.50 -9.44 -3.43
N ASN A 24 0.98 -8.89 -4.53
CA ASN A 24 2.29 -8.26 -4.58
C ASN A 24 2.17 -6.73 -4.69
N LEU A 25 2.88 -6.00 -3.84
CA LEU A 25 2.92 -4.55 -3.80
C LEU A 25 4.32 -4.06 -4.14
N CYS A 26 4.43 -3.23 -5.18
CA CYS A 26 5.65 -2.48 -5.44
C CYS A 26 5.65 -1.26 -4.52
N SER A 27 6.64 -1.15 -3.62
CA SER A 27 6.72 -0.03 -2.68
C SER A 27 8.15 0.45 -2.49
N PHE A 28 8.28 1.74 -2.25
CA PHE A 28 9.53 2.36 -1.84
C PHE A 28 9.55 2.51 -0.33
N TRP A 29 10.74 2.36 0.26
CA TRP A 29 10.90 2.73 1.65
C TRP A 29 11.06 4.24 1.75
N ASN A 30 10.29 4.88 2.63
CA ASN A 30 10.28 6.32 2.77
C ASN A 30 11.08 6.73 4.00
N TYR A 31 12.10 7.57 3.83
CA TYR A 31 12.81 8.23 4.93
C TYR A 31 12.35 9.68 5.06
N PRO A 32 12.26 10.24 6.27
CA PRO A 32 11.99 11.67 6.41
C PRO A 32 13.18 12.48 5.88
N PHE A 33 12.91 13.53 5.10
CA PHE A 33 13.94 14.38 4.51
C PHE A 33 14.71 15.17 5.57
N SER A 34 14.08 15.51 6.69
CA SER A 34 14.69 16.14 7.85
C SER A 34 14.14 15.54 9.15
N SER A 35 14.76 15.85 10.28
CA SER A 35 14.26 15.49 11.62
C SER A 35 13.02 16.31 12.06
N SER A 36 12.46 17.15 11.18
CA SER A 36 11.27 17.93 11.50
C SER A 36 10.05 17.02 11.66
N SER A 37 9.17 17.35 12.62
CA SER A 37 7.93 16.61 12.85
C SER A 37 7.01 16.62 11.62
N ALA A 38 7.07 17.67 10.81
CA ALA A 38 6.30 17.79 9.58
C ALA A 38 6.73 16.76 8.52
N ASP A 39 8.04 16.57 8.34
CA ASP A 39 8.57 15.58 7.40
C ASP A 39 8.33 14.15 7.90
N VAL A 40 8.51 13.89 9.21
CA VAL A 40 8.16 12.60 9.81
C VAL A 40 6.68 12.26 9.59
N ALA A 41 5.78 13.22 9.81
CA ALA A 41 4.36 13.02 9.54
C ALA A 41 4.05 12.82 8.05
N ALA A 42 4.79 13.49 7.15
CA ALA A 42 4.65 13.30 5.70
C ALA A 42 5.13 11.92 5.25
N THR A 43 6.23 11.42 5.83
CA THR A 43 6.72 10.06 5.61
C THR A 43 5.69 9.02 6.04
N GLN A 44 5.07 9.19 7.22
CA GLN A 44 4.01 8.28 7.69
C GLN A 44 2.82 8.27 6.73
N ARG A 45 2.33 9.45 6.31
CA ARG A 45 1.24 9.54 5.33
C ARG A 45 1.59 8.87 4.01
N SER A 46 2.84 9.02 3.54
CA SER A 46 3.29 8.37 2.31
C SER A 46 3.30 6.84 2.43
N LEU A 47 3.73 6.30 3.58
CA LEU A 47 3.66 4.86 3.86
C LEU A 47 2.21 4.35 3.97
N ASP A 48 1.36 5.09 4.70
CA ASP A 48 -0.06 4.76 4.85
C ASP A 48 -0.78 4.75 3.50
N PHE A 49 -0.41 5.66 2.59
CA PHE A 49 -0.97 5.72 1.26
C PHE A 49 -0.46 4.60 0.35
N MET A 50 0.86 4.33 0.34
CA MET A 50 1.47 3.35 -0.56
C MET A 50 1.28 1.89 -0.14
N ILE A 51 1.40 1.60 1.16
CA ILE A 51 1.33 0.23 1.71
C ILE A 51 -0.02 0.01 2.40
N GLY A 52 -0.47 1.00 3.19
CA GLY A 52 -1.71 0.89 3.96
C GLY A 52 -2.98 1.09 3.13
N TRP A 53 -2.86 1.61 1.90
CA TRP A 53 -3.98 2.00 1.05
C TRP A 53 -5.00 2.92 1.77
N ILE A 54 -4.50 3.82 2.62
CA ILE A 54 -5.33 4.79 3.35
C ILE A 54 -5.38 6.09 2.52
N ALA A 55 -6.38 6.22 1.66
CA ALA A 55 -6.56 7.43 0.83
C ALA A 55 -7.90 8.12 1.11
N GLY A 56 -7.98 8.82 2.24
CA GLY A 56 -8.99 9.83 2.58
C GLY A 56 -10.43 9.54 2.13
N SER A 57 -11.17 10.59 1.76
CA SER A 57 -12.58 10.53 1.37
C SER A 57 -12.81 10.24 -0.12
N ARG A 58 -11.75 10.19 -0.93
CA ARG A 58 -11.85 10.00 -2.39
C ARG A 58 -12.06 8.54 -2.78
N LEU A 59 -11.65 7.60 -1.93
CA LEU A 59 -11.87 6.19 -2.19
C LEU A 59 -13.32 5.79 -1.85
N PRO A 60 -13.94 4.94 -2.70
CA PRO A 60 -15.22 4.34 -2.37
C PRO A 60 -15.14 3.58 -1.04
N LYS A 61 -16.16 3.76 -0.20
CA LYS A 61 -16.29 2.96 1.01
C LYS A 61 -16.80 1.58 0.63
N PHE A 62 -16.13 0.54 1.11
CA PHE A 62 -16.66 -0.81 1.03
C PHE A 62 -17.90 -0.94 1.92
N THR A 63 -18.92 -1.66 1.43
CA THR A 63 -20.00 -2.12 2.32
C THR A 63 -19.46 -3.17 3.28
N LYS A 64 -20.23 -3.47 4.33
CA LYS A 64 -19.86 -4.52 5.29
C LYS A 64 -19.68 -5.86 4.59
N GLU A 65 -20.56 -6.20 3.65
CA GLU A 65 -20.53 -7.45 2.89
C GLU A 65 -19.30 -7.54 1.98
N GLN A 66 -18.92 -6.42 1.34
CA GLN A 66 -17.70 -6.36 0.53
C GLN A 66 -16.44 -6.50 1.39
N SER A 67 -16.41 -5.84 2.54
CA SER A 67 -15.31 -5.93 3.50
C SER A 67 -15.14 -7.35 4.03
N GLU A 68 -16.24 -8.02 4.39
CA GLU A 68 -16.26 -9.42 4.80
C GLU A 68 -15.82 -10.35 3.68
N MET A 69 -16.15 -10.03 2.42
CA MET A 69 -15.78 -10.82 1.24
C MET A 69 -14.28 -10.77 0.95
N ILE A 70 -13.61 -9.63 1.15
CA ILE A 70 -12.19 -9.42 0.85
C ILE A 70 -11.29 -9.88 2.02
N ARG A 71 -11.77 -9.85 3.26
CA ARG A 71 -10.98 -10.27 4.43
C ARG A 71 -10.55 -11.74 4.28
N GLY A 72 -9.23 -12.00 4.31
CA GLY A 72 -8.65 -13.34 4.25
C GLY A 72 -8.76 -14.01 2.88
N THR A 73 -8.79 -13.24 1.78
CA THR A 73 -8.70 -13.76 0.41
C THR A 73 -7.27 -13.95 -0.10
N ALA A 74 -6.30 -13.39 0.60
CA ALA A 74 -4.88 -13.57 0.34
C ALA A 74 -4.23 -14.19 1.58
N ASP A 75 -3.27 -15.07 1.34
CA ASP A 75 -2.52 -15.82 2.35
C ASP A 75 -1.21 -15.10 2.72
N PHE A 76 -0.65 -14.31 1.79
CA PHE A 76 0.52 -13.48 2.04
C PHE A 76 0.49 -12.17 1.23
N ILE A 77 1.25 -11.17 1.68
CA ILE A 77 1.58 -9.98 0.90
C ILE A 77 3.07 -10.02 0.54
N GLY A 78 3.36 -10.01 -0.75
CA GLY A 78 4.71 -9.76 -1.25
C GLY A 78 4.96 -8.26 -1.34
N ILE A 79 6.10 -7.80 -0.84
CA ILE A 79 6.58 -6.43 -1.00
C ILE A 79 7.81 -6.47 -1.90
N ASN A 80 7.64 -5.92 -3.10
CA ASN A 80 8.73 -5.68 -4.02
C ASN A 80 9.40 -4.36 -3.67
N HIS A 81 10.58 -4.44 -3.07
CA HIS A 81 11.38 -3.28 -2.69
C HIS A 81 12.60 -3.13 -3.60
N TYR A 82 12.72 -1.96 -4.21
CA TYR A 82 13.79 -1.65 -5.17
C TYR A 82 14.60 -0.42 -4.82
N THR A 83 14.04 0.52 -4.07
CA THR A 83 14.73 1.76 -3.73
C THR A 83 14.04 2.43 -2.54
N SER A 84 14.78 3.33 -1.91
CA SER A 84 14.29 4.19 -0.85
C SER A 84 14.29 5.64 -1.32
N VAL A 85 13.35 6.43 -0.83
CA VAL A 85 13.19 7.84 -1.18
C VAL A 85 13.11 8.68 0.07
N TYR A 86 13.63 9.90 0.01
CA TYR A 86 13.37 10.88 1.05
C TYR A 86 12.02 11.56 0.81
N VAL A 87 11.28 11.84 1.87
CA VAL A 87 9.97 12.48 1.82
C VAL A 87 10.00 13.74 2.66
N SER A 88 9.58 14.86 2.08
CA SER A 88 9.30 16.08 2.84
C SER A 88 7.81 16.36 2.84
N VAL A 89 7.36 17.17 3.80
CA VAL A 89 6.05 17.80 3.72
C VAL A 89 5.95 18.60 2.42
N ARG A 90 4.76 18.57 1.80
CA ARG A 90 4.49 19.39 0.62
C ARG A 90 4.34 20.85 1.06
N SER A 91 5.15 21.76 0.53
CA SER A 91 4.98 23.18 0.74
C SER A 91 3.74 23.66 -0.03
N ASN A 92 2.85 24.42 0.61
CA ASN A 92 1.59 24.95 0.04
C ASN A 92 1.78 25.96 -1.11
N SER A 93 2.95 26.05 -1.72
CA SER A 93 3.24 26.98 -2.81
C SER A 93 2.65 26.45 -4.12
N ALA A 94 1.50 27.00 -4.51
CA ALA A 94 0.71 26.73 -5.72
C ALA A 94 -0.27 25.55 -5.60
N ASP A 95 -1.32 25.74 -4.80
CA ASP A 95 -2.59 25.05 -5.00
C ASP A 95 -3.24 25.60 -6.28
N THR A 96 -2.90 25.01 -7.43
CA THR A 96 -3.53 25.32 -8.72
C THR A 96 -4.89 24.64 -8.88
N GLY A 97 -5.44 24.04 -7.80
CA GLY A 97 -6.66 23.23 -7.82
C GLY A 97 -6.49 21.85 -8.47
N LEU A 98 -5.36 21.57 -9.10
CA LEU A 98 -5.04 20.27 -9.70
C LEU A 98 -4.40 19.36 -8.65
N ARG A 99 -5.24 18.55 -7.98
CA ARG A 99 -4.79 17.61 -6.96
C ARG A 99 -4.23 16.33 -7.58
N ASP A 100 -2.92 16.16 -7.52
CA ASP A 100 -2.17 15.00 -8.01
C ASP A 100 -1.96 13.93 -6.91
N TYR A 101 -1.33 12.81 -7.28
CA TYR A 101 -0.97 11.71 -6.37
C TYR A 101 -0.22 12.20 -5.11
N ASN A 102 0.72 13.14 -5.28
CA ASN A 102 1.50 13.72 -4.19
C ASN A 102 0.63 14.66 -3.31
N GLY A 103 -0.35 15.33 -3.90
CA GLY A 103 -1.34 16.17 -3.23
C GLY A 103 -2.36 15.36 -2.44
N ASP A 104 -2.65 14.11 -2.82
CA ASP A 104 -3.46 13.21 -1.99
C ASP A 104 -2.69 12.73 -0.76
N MET A 105 -1.39 12.48 -0.89
CA MET A 105 -0.51 12.12 0.24
C MET A 105 -0.13 13.32 1.13
N ALA A 106 -0.28 14.54 0.62
CA ALA A 106 0.30 15.75 1.21
C ALA A 106 1.80 15.60 1.52
N ALA A 107 2.54 15.02 0.57
CA ALA A 107 3.94 14.67 0.68
C ALA A 107 4.68 14.94 -0.64
N THR A 108 5.99 15.13 -0.59
CA THR A 108 6.84 15.32 -1.78
C THR A 108 8.06 14.43 -1.68
N PHE A 109 8.29 13.60 -2.70
CA PHE A 109 9.50 12.81 -2.80
C PHE A 109 10.70 13.68 -3.17
N ARG A 110 11.82 13.47 -2.48
CA ARG A 110 13.08 14.20 -2.62
C ARG A 110 14.19 13.22 -2.97
N GLY A 111 15.05 13.63 -3.91
CA GLY A 111 16.21 12.87 -4.35
C GLY A 111 16.05 12.21 -5.73
N LYS A 112 17.14 11.65 -6.24
CA LYS A 112 17.12 10.79 -7.44
C LYS A 112 16.73 9.38 -7.01
N PHE A 113 15.83 8.74 -7.75
CA PHE A 113 15.55 7.32 -7.59
C PHE A 113 16.82 6.53 -7.94
N HIS A 114 17.62 6.19 -6.93
CA HIS A 114 18.77 5.32 -7.12
C HIS A 114 18.26 3.88 -7.09
N LEU A 115 18.08 3.30 -8.28
CA LEU A 115 17.62 1.93 -8.46
C LEU A 115 18.82 1.00 -8.29
N GLU A 116 19.05 0.49 -7.08
CA GLU A 116 19.92 -0.66 -6.85
C GLU A 116 19.08 -1.84 -6.36
N CYS A 117 19.15 -2.96 -7.09
CA CYS A 117 18.41 -4.20 -6.83
C CYS A 117 18.74 -4.83 -5.46
N LYS A 118 17.92 -5.64 -4.78
CA LYS A 118 16.53 -6.13 -4.93
C LYS A 118 16.23 -6.92 -3.65
N GLN A 119 15.18 -6.59 -2.89
CA GLN A 119 14.66 -7.50 -1.86
C GLN A 119 13.15 -7.67 -2.06
N ALA A 120 12.72 -8.92 -2.19
CA ALA A 120 11.31 -9.29 -2.13
C ALA A 120 11.08 -9.88 -0.74
N ILE A 121 10.19 -9.25 0.03
CA ILE A 121 9.83 -9.71 1.37
C ILE A 121 8.39 -10.21 1.30
N SER A 122 8.15 -11.46 1.67
CA SER A 122 6.80 -12.00 1.83
C SER A 122 6.41 -11.93 3.29
N VAL A 123 5.27 -11.31 3.58
CA VAL A 123 4.67 -11.26 4.92
C VAL A 123 3.48 -12.21 4.92
N ASP A 124 3.52 -13.20 5.80
CA ASP A 124 2.42 -14.13 6.03
C ASP A 124 1.23 -13.39 6.67
N MET A 125 0.03 -13.62 6.15
CA MET A 125 -1.22 -13.02 6.65
C MET A 125 -2.15 -14.03 7.32
N THR A 126 -1.70 -15.29 7.47
CA THR A 126 -2.46 -16.34 8.14
C THR A 126 -2.37 -16.30 9.65
#